data_AF-A0A5C6V6Y6-F1
#
_entry.id   AF-A0A5C6V6Y6-F1
#
_cell.length_a   1.000
_cell.length_b   1.000
_cell.length_c   1.000
_cell.angle_alpha   90.00
_cell.angle_beta   90.00
_cell.angle_gamma   90.00
#
_symmetry.space_group_name_H-M   'P 1'
#
loop_
_entity.id
_entity.type
_entity.pdbx_description
1 polymer ?
#
loop_
_entity_poly.entity_id
_entity_poly.type
_entity_poly.pdbx_seq_one_letter_code
_entity_poly.pdbx_strand_id
1 'polypeptide(L)'
;MILEQGQYFMVFSSGTTVSGMVEGTFSVNGNTLIDNAAIDFPASGAAATASVTGSVKARQSISLTEAEASGVSAFTGAYTPAYDTPADISEAVGIWVGSIGSAGETKLTITPDLSFTGAQGSCSFSGSVRARPTGKHVFDGNVTFNDASCAAGAGTSMNVEAVVSGTTITAVGVNSWTTAGFAFVGARQ
;
A
#
# COMPACT_ATOMS: atom_id res chain seq x y z
N MET A 1 -4.21 -1.39 -5.39
CA MET A 1 -4.28 0.00 -5.89
C MET A 1 -3.54 0.07 -7.23
N ILE A 2 -4.06 0.83 -8.20
CA ILE A 2 -3.39 1.09 -9.50
C ILE A 2 -3.39 2.60 -9.71
N LEU A 3 -2.23 3.18 -9.98
CA LEU A 3 -2.04 4.61 -10.21
C LEU A 3 -2.06 4.95 -11.70
N GLU A 4 -2.10 6.24 -12.02
CA GLU A 4 -2.34 6.76 -13.37
C GLU A 4 -1.24 6.41 -14.38
N GLN A 5 -0.02 6.17 -13.89
CA GLN A 5 1.13 5.82 -14.72
C GLN A 5 1.37 4.31 -14.83
N GLY A 6 0.42 3.49 -14.38
CA GLY A 6 0.50 2.03 -14.45
C GLY A 6 1.23 1.36 -13.27
N GLN A 7 1.82 2.15 -12.37
CA GLN A 7 2.32 1.65 -11.08
C GLN A 7 1.16 1.04 -10.30
N TYR A 8 1.39 -0.09 -9.65
CA TYR A 8 0.40 -0.76 -8.84
C TYR A 8 0.98 -1.29 -7.54
N PHE A 9 0.08 -1.51 -6.60
CA PHE A 9 0.33 -2.18 -5.33
C PHE A 9 -0.75 -3.23 -5.11
N MET A 10 -0.36 -4.50 -4.99
CA MET A 10 -1.24 -5.60 -4.57
C MET A 10 -0.97 -5.89 -3.10
N VAL A 11 -1.92 -5.59 -2.22
CA VAL A 11 -1.78 -5.84 -0.78
C VAL A 11 -2.49 -7.14 -0.44
N PHE A 12 -1.75 -8.11 0.11
CA PHE A 12 -2.31 -9.35 0.61
C PHE A 12 -2.62 -9.17 2.09
N SER A 13 -3.90 -9.27 2.45
CA SER A 13 -4.36 -9.09 3.82
C SER A 13 -5.57 -9.94 4.15
N SER A 14 -5.73 -10.25 5.44
CA SER A 14 -6.94 -10.83 6.02
C SER A 14 -7.43 -9.89 7.12
N GLY A 15 -8.52 -9.18 6.85
CA GLY A 15 -8.93 -8.05 7.70
C GLY A 15 -7.87 -6.95 7.70
N THR A 16 -7.40 -6.55 8.88
CA THR A 16 -6.33 -5.56 9.04
C THR A 16 -4.94 -6.16 9.15
N THR A 17 -4.80 -7.49 9.01
CA THR A 17 -3.51 -8.18 9.07
C THR A 17 -2.91 -8.31 7.69
N VAL A 18 -1.73 -7.71 7.47
CA VAL A 18 -1.01 -7.72 6.19
C VAL A 18 -0.03 -8.91 6.13
N SER A 19 -0.10 -9.72 5.08
CA SER A 19 0.85 -10.81 4.84
C SER A 19 1.97 -10.43 3.86
N GLY A 20 1.78 -9.38 3.07
CA GLY A 20 2.79 -8.85 2.16
C GLY A 20 2.17 -7.87 1.17
N MET A 21 3.00 -7.33 0.30
CA MET A 21 2.54 -6.58 -0.85
C MET A 21 3.46 -6.76 -2.05
N VAL A 22 2.90 -6.65 -3.25
CA VAL A 22 3.67 -6.58 -4.48
C VAL A 22 3.57 -5.17 -5.05
N GLU A 23 4.72 -4.59 -5.39
CA GLU A 23 4.80 -3.37 -6.20
C GLU A 23 5.27 -3.73 -7.61
N GLY A 24 4.72 -3.02 -8.60
CA GLY A 24 5.31 -3.05 -9.93
C GLY A 24 4.68 -2.03 -10.86
N THR A 25 4.88 -2.22 -12.16
CA THR A 25 4.28 -1.37 -13.21
C THR A 25 3.78 -2.24 -14.35
N PHE A 26 2.50 -2.16 -14.66
CA PHE A 26 1.93 -2.96 -15.74
C PHE A 26 2.28 -2.42 -17.12
N SER A 27 2.66 -3.34 -18.00
CA SER A 27 2.47 -3.21 -19.45
C SER A 27 1.09 -3.77 -19.82
N VAL A 28 0.34 -3.01 -20.63
CA VAL A 28 -1.02 -3.39 -21.05
C VAL A 28 -1.01 -3.80 -22.51
N ASN A 29 -1.54 -5.00 -22.81
CA ASN A 29 -1.76 -5.47 -24.18
C ASN A 29 -3.21 -5.95 -24.33
N GLY A 30 -4.05 -5.11 -24.94
CA GLY A 30 -5.50 -5.32 -24.98
C GLY A 30 -6.08 -5.33 -23.55
N ASN A 31 -6.69 -6.45 -23.16
CA ASN A 31 -7.23 -6.65 -21.81
C ASN A 31 -6.25 -7.41 -20.88
N THR A 32 -5.02 -7.65 -21.33
CA THR A 32 -4.01 -8.39 -20.56
C THR A 32 -3.08 -7.40 -19.86
N LEU A 33 -2.82 -7.66 -18.58
CA LEU A 33 -1.85 -6.95 -17.75
C LEU A 33 -0.63 -7.85 -17.55
N ILE A 34 0.57 -7.30 -17.74
CA ILE A 34 1.83 -8.03 -17.64
C ILE A 34 2.85 -7.17 -16.90
N ASP A 35 3.51 -7.77 -15.92
CA ASP A 35 4.70 -7.26 -15.26
C ASP A 35 5.65 -8.43 -15.00
N ASN A 36 6.85 -8.39 -15.57
CA ASN A 36 7.86 -9.44 -15.41
C ASN A 36 8.98 -9.05 -14.44
N ALA A 37 8.88 -7.88 -13.82
CA ALA A 37 9.89 -7.31 -12.93
C ALA A 37 9.25 -6.73 -11.66
N ALA A 38 8.12 -7.30 -11.24
CA ALA A 38 7.47 -6.97 -10.00
C ALA A 38 8.36 -7.35 -8.81
N ILE A 39 8.15 -6.69 -7.68
CA ILE A 39 8.86 -7.00 -6.43
C ILE A 39 7.82 -7.33 -5.37
N ASP A 40 7.92 -8.52 -4.78
CA ASP A 40 7.18 -8.89 -3.59
C ASP A 40 7.92 -8.44 -2.33
N PHE A 41 7.16 -7.87 -1.41
CA PHE A 41 7.59 -7.45 -0.09
C PHE A 41 6.80 -8.26 0.93
N PRO A 42 7.30 -9.45 1.31
CA PRO A 42 6.62 -10.26 2.31
C PRO A 42 6.61 -9.53 3.65
N ALA A 43 5.59 -9.76 4.47
CA ALA A 43 5.49 -9.16 5.78
C ALA A 43 6.66 -9.53 6.73
N SER A 44 7.35 -10.63 6.42
CA SER A 44 8.58 -11.05 7.08
C SER A 44 9.56 -11.61 6.04
N GLY A 45 10.81 -11.17 6.09
CA GLY A 45 11.85 -11.61 5.16
C GLY A 45 12.37 -10.47 4.29
N ALA A 46 13.18 -10.81 3.30
CA ALA A 46 13.68 -9.87 2.32
C ALA A 46 12.71 -9.77 1.13
N ALA A 47 12.74 -8.62 0.44
CA ALA A 47 12.04 -8.46 -0.82
C ALA A 47 12.51 -9.50 -1.86
N ALA A 48 11.59 -9.98 -2.69
CA ALA A 48 11.83 -11.01 -3.69
C ALA A 48 11.35 -10.54 -5.07
N THR A 49 11.99 -11.03 -6.13
CA THR A 49 11.53 -10.79 -7.49
C THR A 49 10.31 -11.64 -7.79
N ALA A 50 9.28 -11.03 -8.36
CA ALA A 50 8.05 -11.67 -8.77
C ALA A 50 7.68 -11.28 -10.20
N SER A 51 6.65 -11.94 -10.73
CA SER A 51 5.97 -11.56 -11.96
C SER A 51 4.46 -11.53 -11.71
N VAL A 52 3.76 -10.61 -12.36
CA VAL A 52 2.31 -10.49 -12.28
C VAL A 52 1.73 -10.49 -13.67
N THR A 53 0.82 -11.43 -13.92
CA THR A 53 0.07 -11.50 -15.18
C THR A 53 -1.41 -11.62 -14.92
N GLY A 54 -2.24 -11.16 -15.84
CA GLY A 54 -3.67 -11.31 -15.67
C GLY A 54 -4.49 -10.55 -16.69
N SER A 55 -5.75 -10.32 -16.34
CA SER A 55 -6.70 -9.62 -17.19
C SER A 55 -7.45 -8.53 -16.46
N VAL A 56 -7.87 -7.53 -17.22
CA VAL A 56 -8.66 -6.40 -16.76
C VAL A 56 -9.94 -6.27 -17.56
N LYS A 57 -11.05 -6.03 -16.86
CA LYS A 57 -12.26 -5.43 -17.42
C LYS A 57 -12.30 -3.99 -16.94
N ALA A 58 -12.09 -3.05 -17.87
CA ALA A 58 -11.95 -1.64 -17.54
C ALA A 58 -13.12 -1.15 -16.68
N ARG A 59 -12.79 -0.45 -15.59
CA ARG A 59 -13.75 0.08 -14.60
C ARG A 59 -14.69 -0.98 -13.99
N GLN A 60 -14.30 -2.25 -14.00
CA GLN A 60 -15.10 -3.33 -13.43
C GLN A 60 -14.27 -4.20 -12.49
N SER A 61 -13.27 -4.91 -13.04
CA SER A 61 -12.55 -5.92 -12.29
C SER A 61 -11.17 -6.20 -12.84
N ILE A 62 -10.30 -6.72 -11.98
CA ILE A 62 -9.02 -7.32 -12.34
C ILE A 62 -8.97 -8.75 -11.80
N SER A 63 -8.29 -9.62 -12.54
CA SER A 63 -7.92 -10.96 -12.10
C SER A 63 -6.46 -11.16 -12.46
N LEU A 64 -5.63 -11.29 -11.44
CA LEU A 64 -4.18 -11.33 -11.53
C LEU A 64 -3.65 -12.62 -10.90
N THR A 65 -2.49 -13.02 -11.37
CA THR A 65 -1.69 -14.10 -10.84
C THR A 65 -0.29 -13.54 -10.60
N GLU A 66 0.10 -13.51 -9.34
CA GLU A 66 1.47 -13.28 -8.90
C GLU A 66 2.21 -14.61 -8.90
N ALA A 67 3.46 -14.61 -9.36
CA ALA A 67 4.33 -15.77 -9.36
C ALA A 67 5.76 -15.37 -9.00
N GLU A 68 6.30 -16.09 -8.02
CA GLU A 68 7.67 -15.96 -7.53
C GLU A 68 8.29 -17.36 -7.31
N ALA A 69 9.54 -17.41 -6.86
CA ALA A 69 10.23 -18.68 -6.63
C ALA A 69 9.55 -19.55 -5.56
N SER A 70 8.85 -18.94 -4.61
CA SER A 70 8.20 -19.62 -3.49
C SER A 70 6.84 -20.23 -3.86
N GLY A 71 6.18 -19.72 -4.92
CA GLY A 71 4.85 -20.15 -5.28
C GLY A 71 4.11 -19.18 -6.21
N VAL A 72 2.79 -19.37 -6.28
CA VAL A 72 1.88 -18.61 -7.13
C VAL A 72 0.68 -18.19 -6.30
N SER A 73 0.32 -16.91 -6.37
CA SER A 73 -0.82 -16.34 -5.64
C SER A 73 -1.84 -15.75 -6.60
N ALA A 74 -3.11 -16.09 -6.42
CA ALA A 74 -4.21 -15.46 -7.16
C ALA A 74 -4.65 -14.17 -6.45
N PHE A 75 -4.96 -13.14 -7.23
CA PHE A 75 -5.47 -11.87 -6.74
C PHE A 75 -6.64 -11.39 -7.60
N THR A 76 -7.72 -10.97 -6.96
CA THR A 76 -8.87 -10.37 -7.65
C THR A 76 -9.22 -9.04 -7.02
N GLY A 77 -9.62 -8.08 -7.84
CA GLY A 77 -10.03 -6.76 -7.39
C GLY A 77 -11.24 -6.25 -8.14
N ALA A 78 -12.06 -5.46 -7.47
CA ALA A 78 -13.16 -4.72 -8.08
C ALA A 78 -12.78 -3.25 -8.23
N TYR A 79 -13.29 -2.62 -9.28
CA TYR A 79 -13.16 -1.19 -9.46
C TYR A 79 -14.01 -0.44 -8.43
N THR A 80 -13.42 0.57 -7.80
CA THR A 80 -14.12 1.45 -6.86
C THR A 80 -14.35 2.80 -7.55
N PRO A 81 -15.61 3.20 -7.82
CA PRO A 81 -15.92 4.45 -8.53
C PRO A 81 -15.38 5.71 -7.83
N ALA A 82 -15.21 5.66 -6.51
CA ALA A 82 -14.59 6.75 -5.76
C ALA A 82 -13.23 7.16 -6.35
N TYR A 83 -12.46 6.22 -6.93
CA TYR A 83 -11.17 6.48 -7.57
C TYR A 83 -11.19 7.64 -8.58
N ASP A 84 -12.30 7.87 -9.27
CA ASP A 84 -12.45 8.95 -10.27
C ASP A 84 -12.88 10.31 -9.67
N THR A 85 -12.82 10.45 -8.35
CA THR A 85 -13.08 11.71 -7.63
C THR A 85 -11.90 12.07 -6.72
N PRO A 86 -11.62 13.36 -6.44
CA PRO A 86 -10.58 13.73 -5.49
C PRO A 86 -10.86 13.17 -4.09
N ALA A 87 -9.82 12.78 -3.36
CA ALA A 87 -9.95 12.37 -1.97
C ALA A 87 -10.27 13.58 -1.07
N ASP A 88 -11.18 13.41 -0.10
CA ASP A 88 -11.48 14.44 0.89
C ASP A 88 -10.56 14.26 2.09
N ILE A 89 -9.83 15.31 2.45
CA ILE A 89 -8.85 15.28 3.55
C ILE A 89 -9.46 14.81 4.87
N SER A 90 -10.75 15.07 5.10
CA SER A 90 -11.47 14.68 6.32
C SER A 90 -11.65 13.16 6.44
N GLU A 91 -11.60 12.42 5.33
CA GLU A 91 -11.70 10.96 5.32
C GLU A 91 -10.50 10.33 6.02
N ALA A 92 -9.29 10.88 5.81
CA ALA A 92 -8.04 10.39 6.40
C ALA A 92 -7.88 10.77 7.88
N VAL A 93 -8.37 11.94 8.30
CA VAL A 93 -8.20 12.45 9.67
C VAL A 93 -8.85 11.53 10.70
N GLY A 94 -8.08 11.10 11.70
CA GLY A 94 -8.57 10.24 12.78
C GLY A 94 -7.53 9.23 13.24
N ILE A 95 -8.02 8.23 13.98
CA ILE A 95 -7.20 7.13 14.49
C ILE A 95 -7.56 5.85 13.73
N TRP A 96 -6.53 5.16 13.26
CA TRP A 96 -6.62 3.90 12.53
C TRP A 96 -5.84 2.84 13.28
N VAL A 97 -6.43 1.66 13.42
CA VAL A 97 -5.84 0.51 14.11
C VAL A 97 -5.77 -0.66 13.13
N GLY A 98 -4.58 -1.24 13.00
CA GLY A 98 -4.33 -2.31 12.04
C GLY A 98 -2.99 -2.99 12.26
N SER A 99 -2.32 -3.40 11.18
CA SER A 99 -0.94 -3.89 11.26
C SER A 99 -0.06 -3.32 10.16
N ILE A 100 1.23 -3.17 10.46
CA ILE A 100 2.29 -3.11 9.45
C ILE A 100 2.95 -4.49 9.42
N GLY A 101 2.88 -5.17 8.28
CA GLY A 101 3.27 -6.58 8.21
C GLY A 101 2.36 -7.52 9.02
N SER A 102 2.90 -8.67 9.46
CA SER A 102 2.13 -9.86 9.83
C SER A 102 1.84 -10.02 11.32
N ALA A 103 2.44 -9.19 12.18
CA ALA A 103 2.26 -9.28 13.63
C ALA A 103 2.31 -7.90 14.31
N GLY A 104 1.51 -7.74 15.37
CA GLY A 104 1.49 -6.55 16.21
C GLY A 104 0.47 -5.51 15.75
N GLU A 105 -0.28 -4.97 16.72
CA GLU A 105 -1.18 -3.85 16.50
C GLU A 105 -0.38 -2.57 16.21
N THR A 106 -0.75 -1.91 15.11
CA THR A 106 -0.26 -0.60 14.73
C THR A 106 -1.37 0.41 14.92
N LYS A 107 -1.09 1.43 15.72
CA LYS A 107 -1.97 2.60 15.84
C LYS A 107 -1.38 3.74 15.02
N LEU A 108 -2.16 4.26 14.07
CA LEU A 108 -1.84 5.41 13.22
C LEU A 108 -2.81 6.55 13.55
N THR A 109 -2.29 7.74 13.84
CA THR A 109 -3.09 8.94 14.09
C THR A 109 -2.77 9.99 13.04
N ILE A 110 -3.79 10.43 12.30
CA ILE A 110 -3.70 11.49 11.29
C ILE A 110 -4.42 12.72 11.82
N THR A 111 -3.72 13.84 11.93
CA THR A 111 -4.25 15.12 12.45
C THR A 111 -4.86 15.98 11.34
N PRO A 112 -5.65 17.01 11.66
CA PRO A 112 -6.28 17.87 10.66
C PRO A 112 -5.33 18.64 9.73
N ASP A 113 -4.06 18.83 10.13
CA ASP A 113 -3.01 19.38 9.28
C ASP A 113 -2.35 18.33 8.36
N LEU A 114 -2.87 17.10 8.39
CA LEU A 114 -2.44 15.94 7.62
C LEU A 114 -1.02 15.44 7.95
N SER A 115 -0.45 15.90 9.06
CA SER A 115 0.65 15.17 9.68
C SER A 115 0.13 13.90 10.35
N PHE A 116 1.00 12.91 10.51
CA PHE A 116 0.64 11.67 11.19
C PHE A 116 1.79 11.12 12.02
N THR A 117 1.40 10.33 13.03
CA THR A 117 2.29 9.49 13.81
C THR A 117 1.72 8.09 13.89
N GLY A 118 2.59 7.09 13.94
CA GLY A 118 2.18 5.71 14.18
C GLY A 118 3.21 4.93 14.97
N ALA A 119 2.76 3.86 15.59
CA ALA A 119 3.63 2.97 16.36
C ALA A 119 3.13 1.52 16.30
N GLN A 120 4.08 0.59 16.21
CA GLN A 120 3.89 -0.84 16.41
C GLN A 120 4.96 -1.33 17.40
N GLY A 121 4.55 -1.62 18.64
CA GLY A 121 5.49 -1.91 19.72
C GLY A 121 6.47 -0.76 19.93
N SER A 122 7.77 -1.04 19.78
CA SER A 122 8.83 -0.03 19.90
C SER A 122 9.19 0.65 18.58
N CYS A 123 8.62 0.24 17.44
CA CYS A 123 8.84 0.92 16.17
C CYS A 123 7.86 2.09 16.06
N SER A 124 8.36 3.32 16.13
CA SER A 124 7.57 4.51 15.81
C SER A 124 7.94 5.08 14.44
N PHE A 125 6.96 5.72 13.82
CA PHE A 125 7.11 6.38 12.53
C PHE A 125 6.20 7.61 12.45
N SER A 126 6.53 8.53 11.57
CA SER A 126 5.79 9.78 11.38
C SER A 126 5.87 10.25 9.95
N GLY A 127 4.99 11.15 9.56
CA GLY A 127 5.00 11.67 8.20
C GLY A 127 3.87 12.65 7.94
N SER A 128 3.56 12.80 6.66
CA SER A 128 2.45 13.62 6.21
C SER A 128 1.78 13.03 4.99
N VAL A 129 0.51 13.36 4.80
CA VAL A 129 -0.26 13.02 3.59
C VAL A 129 -0.89 14.27 3.00
N ARG A 130 -1.28 14.20 1.74
CA ARG A 130 -2.09 15.20 1.03
C ARG A 130 -2.95 14.51 0.01
N ALA A 131 -4.09 15.09 -0.34
CA ALA A 131 -4.85 14.61 -1.49
C ALA A 131 -3.97 14.67 -2.76
N ARG A 132 -3.99 13.60 -3.56
CA ARG A 132 -3.22 13.52 -4.80
C ARG A 132 -3.71 14.58 -5.79
N PRO A 133 -2.82 15.39 -6.39
CA PRO A 133 -3.21 16.55 -7.20
C PRO A 133 -3.84 16.19 -8.56
N THR A 134 -3.85 14.91 -8.93
CA THR A 134 -4.40 14.40 -10.20
C THR A 134 -5.93 14.29 -10.20
N GLY A 135 -6.56 14.54 -9.05
CA GLY A 135 -8.02 14.38 -8.88
C GLY A 135 -8.46 12.93 -8.72
N LYS A 136 -7.52 12.00 -8.48
CA LYS A 136 -7.82 10.62 -8.07
C LYS A 136 -8.03 10.53 -6.57
N HIS A 137 -8.80 9.52 -6.16
CA HIS A 137 -9.08 9.24 -4.75
C HIS A 137 -7.93 8.49 -4.10
N VAL A 138 -6.79 9.18 -4.02
CA VAL A 138 -5.54 8.68 -3.48
C VAL A 138 -4.94 9.82 -2.68
N PHE A 139 -4.29 9.48 -1.57
CA PHE A 139 -3.44 10.38 -0.82
C PHE A 139 -1.98 10.08 -1.18
N ASP A 140 -1.21 11.13 -1.45
CA ASP A 140 0.25 11.04 -1.53
C ASP A 140 0.82 11.43 -0.17
N GLY A 141 1.91 10.79 0.24
CA GLY A 141 2.56 11.13 1.48
C GLY A 141 4.01 10.67 1.54
N ASN A 142 4.58 10.85 2.72
CA ASN A 142 5.85 10.27 3.10
C ASN A 142 5.72 9.64 4.48
N VAL A 143 6.46 8.57 4.72
CA VAL A 143 6.67 8.00 6.05
C VAL A 143 8.16 8.03 6.36
N THR A 144 8.50 8.35 7.61
CA THR A 144 9.85 8.29 8.16
C THR A 144 9.82 7.41 9.41
N PHE A 145 10.67 6.39 9.44
CA PHE A 145 10.84 5.51 10.59
C PHE A 145 11.79 6.15 11.60
N ASN A 146 11.37 6.26 12.85
CA ASN A 146 12.09 7.04 13.85
C ASN A 146 12.98 6.17 14.76
N ASP A 147 12.70 4.87 14.84
CA ASP A 147 13.38 3.94 15.75
C ASP A 147 14.14 2.83 15.00
N ALA A 148 15.25 2.38 15.60
CA ALA A 148 16.07 1.30 15.06
C ALA A 148 15.39 -0.08 15.13
N SER A 149 14.31 -0.19 15.89
CA SER A 149 13.45 -1.38 15.98
C SER A 149 12.54 -1.56 14.77
N CYS A 150 12.38 -0.54 13.93
CA CYS A 150 11.63 -0.64 12.69
C CYS A 150 12.40 -1.50 11.68
N ALA A 151 11.70 -2.39 10.97
CA ALA A 151 12.32 -3.28 9.97
C ALA A 151 13.10 -2.52 8.88
N ALA A 152 12.64 -1.32 8.51
CA ALA A 152 13.30 -0.43 7.55
C ALA A 152 14.50 0.34 8.14
N GLY A 153 14.70 0.33 9.46
CA GLY A 153 15.73 1.08 10.17
C GLY A 153 15.37 2.54 10.46
N ALA A 154 16.02 3.13 11.47
CA ALA A 154 15.84 4.52 11.85
C ALA A 154 16.33 5.49 10.77
N GLY A 155 15.57 6.55 10.52
CA GLY A 155 15.85 7.57 9.51
C GLY A 155 15.45 7.20 8.09
N THR A 156 15.11 5.93 7.82
CA THR A 156 14.63 5.52 6.50
C THR A 156 13.31 6.22 6.21
N SER A 157 13.19 6.79 5.01
CA SER A 157 11.97 7.42 4.53
C SER A 157 11.49 6.79 3.22
N MET A 158 10.18 6.74 3.05
CA MET A 158 9.53 6.20 1.85
C MET A 158 8.41 7.14 1.43
N ASN A 159 8.20 7.28 0.12
CA ASN A 159 6.96 7.83 -0.37
C ASN A 159 5.86 6.80 -0.11
N VAL A 160 4.67 7.28 0.24
CA VAL A 160 3.51 6.41 0.46
C VAL A 160 2.33 6.90 -0.34
N GLU A 161 1.52 5.95 -0.78
CA GLU A 161 0.21 6.17 -1.35
C GLU A 161 -0.83 5.51 -0.46
N ALA A 162 -1.94 6.21 -0.21
CA ALA A 162 -3.01 5.68 0.62
C ALA A 162 -4.39 5.88 -0.02
N VAL A 163 -5.29 4.96 0.30
CA VAL A 163 -6.70 5.02 -0.06
C VAL A 163 -7.55 4.81 1.18
N VAL A 164 -8.61 5.60 1.32
CA VAL A 164 -9.65 5.39 2.32
C VAL A 164 -10.89 4.86 1.61
N SER A 165 -11.48 3.81 2.16
CA SER A 165 -12.73 3.22 1.67
C SER A 165 -13.64 2.95 2.86
N GLY A 166 -14.56 3.87 3.13
CA GLY A 166 -15.41 3.83 4.31
C GLY A 166 -14.57 3.88 5.60
N THR A 167 -14.62 2.81 6.40
CA THR A 167 -13.89 2.68 7.67
C THR A 167 -12.55 1.96 7.53
N THR A 168 -12.05 1.75 6.32
CA THR A 168 -10.77 1.10 6.07
C THR A 168 -9.80 2.06 5.38
N ILE A 169 -8.55 2.08 5.85
CA ILE A 169 -7.44 2.72 5.17
C ILE A 169 -6.46 1.65 4.71
N THR A 170 -5.93 1.81 3.50
CA THR A 170 -4.79 1.04 3.01
C THR A 170 -3.71 2.02 2.59
N ALA A 171 -2.53 1.90 3.18
CA ALA A 171 -1.37 2.72 2.85
C ALA A 171 -0.19 1.82 2.47
N VAL A 172 0.50 2.15 1.40
CA VAL A 172 1.61 1.38 0.85
C VAL A 172 2.75 2.31 0.46
N GLY A 173 3.96 1.81 0.43
CA GLY A 173 5.11 2.58 -0.04
C GLY A 173 6.38 1.75 -0.07
N VAL A 174 7.32 2.13 -0.91
CA VAL A 174 8.60 1.42 -1.08
C VAL A 174 9.73 2.43 -0.98
N ASN A 175 10.87 2.02 -0.42
CA ASN A 175 12.06 2.88 -0.39
C ASN A 175 12.67 3.06 -1.78
N SER A 176 13.50 4.10 -1.94
CA SER A 176 14.17 4.41 -3.22
C SER A 176 15.06 3.30 -3.78
N TRP A 177 15.43 2.32 -2.94
CA TRP A 177 16.28 1.19 -3.31
C TRP A 177 15.48 -0.08 -3.61
N THR A 178 14.15 -0.05 -3.49
CA THR A 178 13.25 -1.21 -3.69
C THR A 178 13.64 -2.42 -2.83
N THR A 179 14.19 -2.18 -1.64
CA THR A 179 14.64 -3.23 -0.71
C THR A 179 13.73 -3.40 0.49
N ALA A 180 12.87 -2.43 0.77
CA ALA A 180 11.93 -2.49 1.88
C ALA A 180 10.60 -1.87 1.48
N GLY A 181 9.52 -2.51 1.92
CA GLY A 181 8.16 -2.09 1.71
C GLY A 181 7.48 -1.70 3.02
N PHE A 182 6.54 -0.77 2.92
CA PHE A 182 5.58 -0.38 3.93
C PHE A 182 4.19 -0.78 3.41
N ALA A 183 3.45 -1.56 4.19
CA ALA A 183 2.06 -1.88 3.91
C ALA A 183 1.28 -1.86 5.21
N PHE A 184 0.29 -0.98 5.28
CA PHE A 184 -0.62 -0.81 6.41
C PHE A 184 -2.05 -0.99 5.93
N VAL A 185 -2.80 -1.84 6.62
CA VAL A 185 -4.26 -1.91 6.48
C VAL A 185 -4.85 -1.67 7.86
N GLY A 186 -5.65 -0.62 7.99
CA GLY A 186 -6.24 -0.20 9.27
C GLY A 186 -7.74 -0.02 9.20
N ALA A 187 -8.41 -0.26 10.33
CA ALA A 187 -9.80 0.09 10.55
C ALA A 187 -9.88 1.37 11.40
N ARG A 188 -10.87 2.22 11.13
CA ARG A 188 -11.12 3.43 11.93
C ARG A 188 -11.53 3.03 13.36
N GLN A 189 -10.93 3.68 14.36
CA GLN A 189 -11.27 3.52 15.78
C GLN A 189 -12.49 4.34 16.18
#